data_AF-A0AA39ISY8-F1
#
_entry.id   AF-A0AA39ISY8-F1
#
_cell.length_a   1.000
_cell.length_b   1.000
_cell.length_c   1.000
_cell.angle_alpha   90.00
_cell.angle_beta   90.00
_cell.angle_gamma   90.00
#
_symmetry.space_group_name_H-M   'P 1'
#
loop_
_entity.id
_entity.type
_entity.pdbx_description
1 polymer ?
#
loop_
_entity_poly.entity_id
_entity_poly.type
_entity_poly.pdbx_seq_one_letter_code
_entity_poly.pdbx_strand_id
1 'polypeptide(L)'
;MPVGRGQDRERRDFSLKGANKGTRRMSLPWSQLTEYAGNDCTGGYIDILNRAPDMEIASIQCDADPELGIFLPSSHQRLHTLHVYEDEGSVDSPGGVINSLSHFELPALKSLRMSYAHSLIRIPTSLLGLTAGGLKYLSFDAPFAISSEFIGILSVCL
;
A
#
# COMPACT_ATOMS: atom_id res chain seq x y z
N MET A 1 5.94 -50.75 0.46
CA MET A 1 6.32 -49.94 1.64
C MET A 1 7.78 -50.23 1.94
N PRO A 2 8.64 -49.27 2.33
CA PRO A 2 8.45 -47.84 2.62
C PRO A 2 9.31 -46.95 1.66
N VAL A 3 9.46 -45.61 1.68
CA VAL A 3 8.83 -44.42 2.29
C VAL A 3 9.37 -43.21 1.50
N GLY A 4 8.49 -42.22 1.28
CA GLY A 4 8.78 -40.78 1.30
C GLY A 4 10.01 -40.22 0.56
N ARG A 5 9.78 -39.51 -0.54
CA ARG A 5 10.52 -38.25 -0.78
C ARG A 5 9.50 -37.15 -0.95
N GLY A 6 9.47 -36.26 0.03
CA GLY A 6 8.70 -35.03 -0.02
C GLY A 6 9.05 -34.29 -1.30
N GLN A 7 8.03 -34.00 -2.10
CA GLN A 7 8.10 -32.85 -2.98
C GLN A 7 8.12 -31.63 -2.07
N ASP A 8 9.32 -31.15 -1.76
CA ASP A 8 9.50 -29.75 -1.40
C ASP A 8 8.95 -28.95 -2.58
N ARG A 9 7.70 -28.52 -2.46
CA ARG A 9 7.18 -27.38 -3.21
C ARG A 9 7.96 -26.19 -2.68
N GLU A 10 9.14 -25.98 -3.25
CA GLU A 10 9.93 -24.78 -3.10
C GLU A 10 9.05 -23.62 -3.57
N ARG A 11 8.35 -22.99 -2.62
CA ARG A 11 7.55 -21.78 -2.85
C ARG A 11 8.59 -20.69 -3.08
N ARG A 12 8.97 -20.51 -4.35
CA ARG A 12 9.92 -19.47 -4.73
C ARG A 12 9.21 -18.13 -4.60
N ASP A 13 9.51 -17.42 -3.52
CA ASP A 13 8.98 -16.09 -3.28
C ASP A 13 9.56 -15.12 -4.32
N PHE A 14 8.69 -14.32 -4.94
CA PHE A 14 9.03 -13.35 -5.97
C PHE A 14 8.87 -11.93 -5.42
N SER A 15 9.87 -11.07 -5.62
CA SER A 15 9.84 -9.65 -5.25
C SER A 15 10.04 -8.81 -6.50
N LEU A 16 9.23 -7.75 -6.63
CA LEU A 16 9.24 -6.85 -7.78
C LEU A 16 9.43 -5.42 -7.30
N LYS A 17 10.57 -4.81 -7.67
CA LYS A 17 10.92 -3.42 -7.30
C LYS A 17 11.09 -2.56 -8.54
N GLY A 18 10.66 -1.31 -8.47
CA GLY A 18 10.72 -0.36 -9.59
C GLY A 18 9.74 -0.67 -10.71
N ALA A 19 8.61 -1.32 -10.39
CA ALA A 19 7.56 -1.59 -11.37
C ALA A 19 6.95 -0.28 -11.89
N ASN A 20 6.68 -0.25 -13.20
CA ASN A 20 6.09 0.89 -13.91
C ASN A 20 4.84 0.44 -14.70
N LYS A 21 4.20 1.38 -15.40
CA LYS A 21 2.89 1.13 -16.05
C LYS A 21 2.89 -0.08 -16.98
N GLY A 22 4.05 -0.45 -17.55
CA GLY A 22 4.22 -1.62 -18.40
C GLY A 22 4.19 -2.96 -17.67
N THR A 23 4.43 -2.98 -16.36
CA THR A 23 4.54 -4.19 -15.54
C THR A 23 3.21 -4.96 -15.47
N ARG A 24 2.06 -4.29 -15.64
CA ARG A 24 0.73 -4.93 -15.71
C ARG A 24 0.55 -5.86 -16.91
N ARG A 25 1.32 -5.62 -17.99
CA ARG A 25 1.24 -6.38 -19.24
C ARG A 25 2.27 -7.51 -19.31
N MET A 26 3.14 -7.62 -18.30
CA MET A 26 4.13 -8.68 -18.23
C MET A 26 3.48 -9.97 -17.70
N SER A 27 3.87 -11.11 -18.28
CA SER A 27 3.54 -12.44 -17.78
C SER A 27 4.38 -12.72 -16.53
N LEU A 28 3.97 -12.16 -15.39
CA LEU A 28 4.62 -12.38 -14.11
C LEU A 28 3.93 -13.50 -13.32
N PRO A 29 4.67 -14.23 -12.47
CA PRO A 29 4.09 -15.20 -11.56
C PRO A 29 3.41 -14.49 -10.38
N TRP A 30 2.29 -13.81 -10.65
CA TRP A 30 1.62 -12.94 -9.67
C TRP A 30 1.25 -13.64 -8.36
N SER A 31 0.88 -14.92 -8.42
CA SER A 31 0.60 -15.73 -7.22
C SER A 31 1.82 -16.02 -6.35
N GLN A 32 3.03 -15.78 -6.84
CA GLN A 32 4.29 -15.92 -6.10
C GLN A 32 4.82 -14.57 -5.62
N LEU A 33 4.21 -13.46 -6.03
CA LEU A 33 4.63 -12.11 -5.66
C LEU A 33 4.33 -11.88 -4.17
N THR A 34 5.38 -11.73 -3.36
CA THR A 34 5.28 -11.47 -1.92
C THR A 34 5.60 -10.02 -1.58
N GLU A 35 6.42 -9.34 -2.39
CA GLU A 35 6.80 -7.94 -2.21
C GLU A 35 6.68 -7.17 -3.53
N TYR A 36 6.01 -6.01 -3.48
CA TYR A 36 5.87 -5.09 -4.60
C TYR A 36 6.34 -3.69 -4.23
N ALA A 37 7.11 -3.05 -5.10
CA ALA A 37 7.38 -1.62 -5.05
C ALA A 37 7.28 -1.05 -6.46
N GLY A 38 6.32 -0.14 -6.67
CA GLY A 38 6.10 0.47 -7.97
C GLY A 38 5.83 1.97 -7.91
N ASN A 39 6.11 2.62 -9.03
CA ASN A 39 5.86 4.04 -9.30
C ASN A 39 4.64 4.23 -10.21
N ASP A 40 3.68 3.31 -10.08
CA ASP A 40 2.47 3.27 -10.89
C ASP A 40 1.45 4.31 -10.39
N CYS A 41 1.67 5.58 -10.71
CA CYS A 41 0.80 6.72 -10.33
C CYS A 41 -0.64 6.65 -10.86
N THR A 42 -1.09 5.54 -11.45
CA THR A 42 -2.37 5.48 -12.19
C THR A 42 -3.14 4.20 -11.91
N GLY A 43 -4.04 4.19 -10.93
CA GLY A 43 -5.18 3.27 -10.91
C GLY A 43 -4.92 1.78 -10.59
N GLY A 44 -3.82 1.19 -11.05
CA GLY A 44 -3.68 -0.27 -11.12
C GLY A 44 -2.75 -0.88 -10.11
N TYR A 45 -2.39 -0.16 -9.05
CA TYR A 45 -1.99 -0.85 -7.83
C TYR A 45 -3.12 -1.76 -7.32
N ILE A 46 -4.39 -1.40 -7.54
CA ILE A 46 -5.56 -2.24 -7.25
C ILE A 46 -5.53 -3.51 -8.09
N ASP A 47 -5.25 -3.38 -9.39
CA ASP A 47 -5.11 -4.53 -10.28
C ASP A 47 -3.98 -5.47 -9.83
N ILE A 48 -2.87 -4.91 -9.33
CA ILE A 48 -1.74 -5.69 -8.83
C ILE A 48 -2.11 -6.43 -7.54
N LEU A 49 -2.74 -5.75 -6.58
CA LEU A 49 -3.25 -6.38 -5.35
C LEU A 49 -4.21 -7.53 -5.68
N ASN A 50 -5.13 -7.33 -6.62
CA ASN A 50 -6.08 -8.36 -7.03
C ASN A 50 -5.41 -9.56 -7.74
N ARG A 51 -4.29 -9.34 -8.43
CA ARG A 51 -3.54 -10.41 -9.12
C ARG A 51 -2.58 -11.16 -8.20
N ALA A 52 -2.13 -10.53 -7.12
CA ALA A 52 -1.11 -11.05 -6.22
C ALA A 52 -1.69 -11.36 -4.82
N PRO A 53 -2.58 -12.37 -4.68
CA PRO A 53 -3.30 -12.64 -3.42
C PRO A 53 -2.38 -13.01 -2.25
N ASP A 54 -1.15 -13.42 -2.56
CA ASP A 54 -0.13 -13.84 -1.59
C ASP A 54 0.82 -12.71 -1.20
N MET A 55 0.59 -11.48 -1.68
CA MET A 55 1.44 -10.33 -1.40
C MET A 55 1.35 -9.90 0.07
N GLU A 56 2.52 -9.71 0.68
CA GLU A 56 2.64 -9.36 2.10
C GLU A 56 3.18 -7.94 2.30
N ILE A 57 3.93 -7.43 1.32
CA ILE A 57 4.59 -6.13 1.38
C ILE A 57 4.30 -5.34 0.10
N ALA A 58 3.86 -4.10 0.25
CA ALA A 58 3.65 -3.20 -0.88
C ALA A 58 4.20 -1.80 -0.60
N SER A 59 4.83 -1.20 -1.61
CA SER A 59 5.17 0.22 -1.67
C SER A 59 4.53 0.83 -2.90
N ILE A 60 3.60 1.77 -2.68
CA ILE A 60 2.73 2.32 -3.72
C ILE A 60 2.90 3.83 -3.76
N GLN A 61 3.20 4.34 -4.95
CA GLN A 61 3.18 5.76 -5.22
C GLN A 61 1.73 6.23 -5.41
N CYS A 62 1.36 7.30 -4.72
CA CYS A 62 0.08 7.98 -4.87
C CYS A 62 0.21 9.17 -5.79
N ASP A 63 -0.79 9.33 -6.65
CA ASP A 63 -1.03 10.59 -7.33
C ASP A 63 -2.13 11.36 -6.61
N ALA A 64 -2.04 12.67 -6.72
CA ALA A 64 -2.94 13.62 -6.12
C ALA A 64 -4.13 13.97 -7.03
N ASP A 65 -4.12 13.51 -8.30
CA ASP A 65 -5.19 13.73 -9.26
C ASP A 65 -6.30 12.67 -9.14
N PRO A 66 -7.48 13.02 -8.57
CA PRO A 66 -8.62 12.11 -8.48
C PRO A 66 -9.36 11.93 -9.82
N GLU A 67 -9.04 12.70 -10.87
CA GLU A 67 -9.80 12.69 -12.13
C GLU A 67 -9.54 11.45 -13.00
N LEU A 68 -8.54 10.63 -12.66
CA LEU A 68 -8.10 9.52 -13.52
C LEU A 68 -8.70 8.14 -13.21
N GLY A 69 -9.63 8.00 -12.26
CA GLY A 69 -10.37 6.75 -12.15
C GLY A 69 -11.32 6.60 -10.96
N ILE A 70 -12.47 5.97 -11.21
CA ILE A 70 -13.30 5.40 -10.15
C ILE A 70 -12.52 4.21 -9.58
N PHE A 71 -11.84 4.42 -8.45
CA PHE A 71 -11.17 3.33 -7.75
C PHE A 71 -12.23 2.47 -7.05
N LEU A 72 -12.35 1.22 -7.49
CA LEU A 72 -13.15 0.24 -6.76
C LEU A 72 -12.44 -0.12 -5.45
N PRO A 73 -13.16 -0.26 -4.33
CA PRO A 73 -12.57 -0.74 -3.10
C PRO A 73 -11.87 -2.08 -3.34
N SER A 74 -10.67 -2.23 -2.81
CA SER A 74 -9.86 -3.45 -2.91
C SER A 74 -9.61 -3.99 -1.51
N SER A 75 -9.87 -5.28 -1.34
CA SER A 75 -9.59 -6.00 -0.10
C SER A 75 -8.38 -6.91 -0.29
N HIS A 76 -7.41 -6.89 0.63
CA HIS A 76 -6.23 -7.76 0.56
C HIS A 76 -5.95 -8.45 1.89
N GLN A 77 -6.12 -9.77 1.91
CA GLN A 77 -6.18 -10.56 3.15
C GLN A 77 -4.80 -10.87 3.75
N ARG A 78 -3.72 -10.74 2.97
CA ARG A 78 -2.35 -11.09 3.41
C ARG A 78 -1.38 -9.91 3.51
N LEU A 79 -1.83 -8.70 3.16
CA LEU A 79 -0.92 -7.56 3.15
C LEU A 79 -0.63 -7.13 4.60
N HIS A 80 0.63 -7.26 5.00
CA HIS A 80 1.09 -6.98 6.37
C HIS A 80 1.80 -5.64 6.47
N THR A 81 2.50 -5.23 5.42
CA THR A 81 3.25 -3.98 5.37
C THR A 81 2.84 -3.18 4.15
N LEU A 82 2.41 -1.95 4.37
CA LEU A 82 2.09 -1.01 3.32
C LEU A 82 2.89 0.27 3.50
N HIS A 83 3.60 0.67 2.46
CA HIS A 83 4.18 2.00 2.33
C HIS A 83 3.44 2.74 1.22
N VAL A 84 2.92 3.91 1.56
CA VAL A 84 2.23 4.81 0.66
C VAL A 84 3.06 6.09 0.56
N TYR A 85 3.43 6.53 -0.64
CA TYR A 85 4.28 7.71 -0.80
C TYR A 85 3.82 8.63 -1.93
N GLU A 86 3.90 9.93 -1.71
CA GLU A 86 3.63 10.95 -2.74
C GLU A 86 4.85 11.15 -3.64
N ASP A 87 4.62 11.57 -4.89
CA ASP A 87 5.69 11.98 -5.79
C ASP A 87 6.18 13.40 -5.50
N GLU A 88 7.50 13.63 -5.53
CA GLU A 88 8.09 14.94 -5.24
C GLU A 88 7.80 16.03 -6.30
N GLY A 89 7.08 15.69 -7.37
CA GLY A 89 6.71 16.59 -8.47
C GLY A 89 5.23 17.01 -8.53
N SER A 90 4.33 16.43 -7.73
CA SER A 90 2.88 16.66 -7.84
C SER A 90 2.42 17.85 -6.98
N VAL A 91 2.71 19.08 -7.37
CA VAL A 91 2.53 20.28 -6.51
C VAL A 91 1.07 20.63 -6.21
N ASP A 92 0.12 20.02 -6.91
CA ASP A 92 -1.20 20.64 -7.12
C ASP A 92 -2.33 20.13 -6.22
N SER A 93 -2.18 19.01 -5.49
CA SER A 93 -3.30 18.49 -4.69
C SER A 93 -2.87 17.78 -3.39
N PRO A 94 -3.25 18.31 -2.22
CA PRO A 94 -3.01 17.63 -0.95
C PRO A 94 -3.99 16.47 -0.74
N GLY A 95 -3.46 15.28 -0.47
CA GLY A 95 -4.27 14.15 0.00
C GLY A 95 -4.23 12.88 -0.84
N GLY A 96 -3.26 12.69 -1.73
CA GLY A 96 -3.09 11.45 -2.50
C GLY A 96 -3.00 10.20 -1.62
N VAL A 97 -2.32 10.33 -0.46
CA VAL A 97 -2.22 9.26 0.55
C VAL A 97 -3.59 8.89 1.12
N ILE A 98 -4.38 9.87 1.57
CA ILE A 98 -5.73 9.61 2.12
C ILE A 98 -6.62 9.00 1.05
N ASN A 99 -6.62 9.58 -0.15
CA ASN A 99 -7.45 9.12 -1.24
C ASN A 99 -7.17 7.64 -1.53
N SER A 100 -5.89 7.28 -1.66
CA SER A 100 -5.47 5.91 -1.94
C SER A 100 -5.84 4.95 -0.81
N LEU A 101 -5.63 5.36 0.45
CA LEU A 101 -5.98 4.55 1.61
C LEU A 101 -7.49 4.33 1.76
N SER A 102 -8.32 5.28 1.30
CA SER A 102 -9.79 5.15 1.37
C SER A 102 -10.35 4.03 0.51
N HIS A 103 -9.56 3.51 -0.43
CA HIS A 103 -9.93 2.40 -1.30
C HIS A 103 -9.42 1.03 -0.82
N PHE A 104 -8.79 0.94 0.35
CA PHE A 104 -8.22 -0.31 0.84
C PHE A 104 -8.90 -0.88 2.06
N GLU A 105 -9.14 -2.19 2.01
CA GLU A 105 -9.52 -3.01 3.16
C GLU A 105 -8.42 -4.05 3.40
N LEU A 106 -7.57 -3.82 4.41
CA LEU A 106 -6.37 -4.65 4.65
C LEU A 106 -6.42 -5.23 6.07
N PRO A 107 -7.21 -6.30 6.29
CA PRO A 107 -7.45 -6.82 7.64
C PRO A 107 -6.23 -7.41 8.33
N ALA A 108 -5.19 -7.75 7.57
CA ALA A 108 -3.94 -8.29 8.10
C ALA A 108 -2.83 -7.25 8.26
N LEU A 109 -3.12 -5.95 8.06
CA LEU A 109 -2.12 -4.89 8.06
C LEU A 109 -1.55 -4.68 9.47
N LYS A 110 -0.22 -4.79 9.58
CA LYS A 110 0.54 -4.63 10.83
C LYS A 110 1.42 -3.38 10.82
N SER A 111 1.85 -2.95 9.63
CA SER A 111 2.72 -1.79 9.47
C SER A 111 2.22 -0.90 8.33
N LEU A 112 2.02 0.38 8.64
CA LEU A 112 1.68 1.43 7.68
C LEU A 112 2.73 2.53 7.75
N ARG A 113 3.39 2.80 6.63
CA ARG A 113 4.25 3.97 6.44
C ARG A 113 3.59 4.90 5.43
N MET A 114 3.57 6.18 5.75
CA MET A 114 3.11 7.23 4.84
C MET A 114 4.24 8.24 4.63
N SER A 115 4.59 8.51 3.38
CA SER A 115 5.58 9.52 3.00
C SER A 115 4.89 10.63 2.21
N TYR A 116 4.98 11.85 2.72
CA TYR A 116 4.36 13.03 2.13
C TYR A 116 5.43 13.86 1.43
N ALA A 117 5.08 14.41 0.27
CA ALA A 117 5.93 15.32 -0.48
C ALA A 117 5.47 16.78 -0.33
N HIS A 118 4.35 17.03 0.36
CA HIS A 118 3.74 18.36 0.49
C HIS A 118 3.60 18.83 1.93
N SER A 119 3.54 20.15 2.11
CA SER A 119 3.39 20.80 3.40
C SER A 119 1.99 20.65 4.00
N LEU A 120 0.99 20.41 3.14
CA LEU A 120 -0.41 20.22 3.52
C LEU A 120 -0.70 18.73 3.75
N ILE A 121 -0.09 18.18 4.79
CA ILE A 121 -0.27 16.79 5.20
C ILE A 121 -1.72 16.60 5.68
N ARG A 122 -2.40 15.59 5.14
CA ARG A 122 -3.68 15.12 5.69
C ARG A 122 -3.51 13.71 6.19
N ILE A 123 -3.81 13.46 7.46
CA ILE A 123 -3.86 12.11 8.03
C ILE A 123 -5.28 11.55 7.85
N PRO A 124 -5.42 10.27 7.48
CA PRO A 124 -6.72 9.61 7.51
C PRO A 124 -7.29 9.64 8.94
N THR A 125 -8.37 10.38 9.17
CA THR A 125 -9.08 10.42 10.47
C THR A 125 -9.86 9.15 10.74
N SER A 126 -10.19 8.40 9.69
CA SER A 126 -10.71 7.05 9.77
C SER A 126 -10.04 6.22 8.69
N LEU A 127 -9.39 5.14 9.11
CA LEU A 127 -8.94 4.10 8.19
C LEU A 127 -10.13 3.17 7.97
N LEU A 128 -11.19 3.66 7.32
CA LEU A 128 -12.39 2.87 7.03
C LEU A 128 -12.00 1.58 6.31
N GLY A 129 -12.17 0.44 6.97
CA GLY A 129 -11.85 -0.89 6.40
C GLY A 129 -10.45 -1.43 6.73
N LEU A 130 -9.51 -0.62 7.22
CA LEU A 130 -8.43 -1.19 8.03
C LEU A 130 -9.06 -1.56 9.35
N THR A 131 -9.23 -2.85 9.59
CA THR A 131 -9.62 -3.38 10.89
C THR A 131 -8.52 -2.95 11.88
N ALA A 132 -8.68 -1.75 12.45
CA ALA A 132 -7.66 -1.01 13.18
C ALA A 132 -7.17 -1.74 14.44
N GLY A 133 -7.75 -2.89 14.78
CA GLY A 133 -7.26 -3.74 15.87
C GLY A 133 -5.94 -4.47 15.62
N GLY A 134 -5.42 -4.47 14.38
CA GLY A 134 -4.20 -5.22 14.02
C GLY A 134 -2.92 -4.40 13.82
N LEU A 135 -3.02 -3.07 13.72
CA LEU A 135 -1.89 -2.22 13.36
C LEU A 135 -0.92 -2.07 14.54
N LYS A 136 0.35 -2.43 14.32
CA LYS A 136 1.42 -2.36 15.35
C LYS A 136 2.36 -1.18 15.15
N TYR A 137 2.54 -0.77 13.88
CA TYR A 137 3.49 0.26 13.50
C TYR A 137 2.82 1.25 12.55
N LEU A 138 2.90 2.52 12.91
CA LEU A 138 2.41 3.63 12.11
C LEU A 138 3.53 4.67 12.04
N SER A 139 3.95 5.02 10.83
CA SER A 139 5.04 5.97 10.59
C SER A 139 4.64 7.00 9.54
N PHE A 140 5.03 8.24 9.79
CA PHE A 140 4.85 9.38 8.90
C PHE A 140 6.22 9.97 8.61
N ASP A 141 6.49 10.16 7.32
CA ASP A 141 7.69 10.79 6.82
C ASP A 141 7.25 12.02 6.04
N ALA A 142 7.63 13.20 6.53
CA ALA A 142 7.25 14.45 5.89
C ALA A 142 8.42 15.43 6.01
N PRO A 143 8.82 16.10 4.91
CA PRO A 143 9.88 17.10 4.94
C PRO A 143 9.45 18.43 5.60
N PHE A 144 8.20 18.53 6.06
CA PHE A 144 7.61 19.75 6.63
C PHE A 144 7.10 19.54 8.06
N ALA A 145 7.04 20.63 8.83
CA ALA A 145 6.56 20.60 10.20
C ALA A 145 5.08 20.20 10.27
N ILE A 146 4.80 19.17 11.06
CA ILE A 146 3.46 18.68 11.32
C ILE A 146 2.77 19.65 12.31
N SER A 147 1.59 20.16 11.98
CA SER A 147 0.80 21.06 12.85
C SER A 147 0.44 20.37 14.18
N SER A 148 0.49 21.09 15.31
CA SER A 148 0.21 20.52 16.65
C SER A 148 -1.20 19.92 16.81
N GLU A 149 -2.17 20.34 16.00
CA GLU A 149 -3.51 19.76 15.95
C GLU A 149 -3.51 18.27 15.53
N PHE A 150 -2.42 17.80 14.90
CA PHE A 150 -2.21 16.39 14.54
C PHE A 150 -1.99 15.46 15.73
N ILE A 151 -1.27 15.91 16.76
CA ILE A 151 -0.79 15.01 17.82
C ILE A 151 -1.98 14.50 18.66
N GLY A 152 -3.04 15.31 18.78
CA GLY A 152 -4.26 14.94 19.49
C GLY A 152 -5.07 13.83 18.82
N ILE A 153 -5.07 13.76 17.49
CA ILE A 153 -5.88 12.78 16.73
C ILE A 153 -5.27 11.37 16.81
N LEU A 154 -3.94 11.27 16.78
CA LEU A 154 -3.21 10.00 16.93
C LEU A 154 -3.47 9.31 18.28
N SER A 155 -3.73 10.08 19.34
CA SER A 155 -4.02 9.54 20.66
C SER A 155 -5.44 8.96 20.79
N VAL A 156 -6.34 9.24 19.85
CA VAL A 156 -7.75 8.79 19.88
C VAL A 156 -7.96 7.53 19.02
N CYS A 157 -7.05 7.24 18.10
CA CYS A 157 -7.14 6.11 17.17
C CYS A 157 -6.28 4.88 17.54
N LEU A 158 -5.53 4.92 18.65
CA LEU A 158 -4.72 3.81 19.19
C LEU A 158 -5.36 3.22 20.46
#